data_AF-A0A352YTL3-F1
#
_entry.id   AF-A0A352YTL3-F1
#
_cell.length_a   1.000
_cell.length_b   1.000
_cell.length_c   1.000
_cell.angle_alpha   90.00
_cell.angle_beta   90.00
_cell.angle_gamma   90.00
#
_symmetry.space_group_name_H-M   'P 1'
#
loop_
_entity.id
_entity.type
_entity.pdbx_description
1 polymer ?
#
loop_
_entity_poly.entity_id
_entity_poly.type
_entity_poly.pdbx_seq_one_letter_code
_entity_poly.pdbx_strand_id
1 'polypeptide(L)'
;MKSYIFRKILVILIIILPVFSWSGCKKQVKCGCDGDVLRSLTNELMDRSKIIYNSDGSSAYFTISNGFYYDTYYFCNPGQMYPKFKELEGEDQIILSGDLYWECTYMMNSSNYNYYSYYYKVYNINVTELKSYLYGK
;
A
#
# COMPACT_ATOMS: atom_id res chain seq x y z
N MET A 1 -51.87 -34.15 6.10
CA MET A 1 -51.21 -33.17 7.01
C MET A 1 -49.70 -32.98 6.78
N LYS A 2 -48.91 -34.00 6.38
CA LYS A 2 -47.43 -33.88 6.23
C LYS A 2 -46.94 -32.93 5.11
N SER A 3 -47.66 -32.82 3.99
CA SER A 3 -47.22 -32.03 2.83
C SER A 3 -47.34 -30.49 3.02
N TYR A 4 -48.33 -30.03 3.79
CA TYR A 4 -48.55 -28.60 4.06
C TYR A 4 -47.48 -28.01 4.99
N ILE A 5 -47.04 -28.78 5.98
CA ILE A 5 -45.93 -28.39 6.88
C ILE A 5 -44.62 -28.33 6.10
N PHE A 6 -44.38 -29.30 5.21
CA PHE A 6 -43.19 -29.32 4.36
C PHE A 6 -43.12 -28.11 3.40
N ARG A 7 -44.24 -27.74 2.78
CA ARG A 7 -44.34 -26.52 1.96
C ARG A 7 -44.05 -25.24 2.74
N LYS A 8 -44.51 -25.13 4.00
CA LYS A 8 -44.22 -23.97 4.85
C LYS A 8 -42.74 -23.84 5.18
N ILE A 9 -42.08 -24.94 5.51
CA ILE A 9 -40.64 -24.96 5.80
C ILE A 9 -39.84 -24.53 4.56
N LEU A 10 -40.24 -25.00 3.37
CA LEU A 10 -39.57 -24.70 2.11
C LEU A 10 -39.72 -23.22 1.71
N VAL A 11 -40.89 -22.63 1.91
CA VAL A 11 -41.13 -21.20 1.67
C VAL A 11 -40.31 -20.32 2.63
N ILE A 12 -40.23 -20.70 3.91
CA ILE A 12 -39.43 -19.99 4.90
C ILE A 12 -37.93 -20.04 4.53
N LEU A 13 -37.44 -21.19 4.06
CA LEU A 13 -36.05 -21.35 3.62
C LEU A 13 -35.70 -20.45 2.41
N ILE A 14 -36.60 -20.35 1.43
CA ILE A 14 -36.40 -19.48 0.25
C ILE A 14 -36.32 -18.00 0.65
N ILE A 15 -37.07 -17.58 1.67
CA ILE A 15 -37.08 -16.18 2.13
C ILE A 15 -35.85 -15.85 2.97
N ILE A 16 -35.30 -16.81 3.70
CA ILE A 16 -34.17 -16.60 4.62
C ILE A 16 -32.81 -16.79 3.94
N LEU A 17 -32.70 -17.62 2.89
CA LEU A 17 -31.46 -17.86 2.14
C LEU A 17 -30.79 -16.58 1.58
N PRO A 18 -31.52 -15.58 1.03
CA PRO A 18 -30.92 -14.34 0.55
C PRO A 18 -30.25 -13.54 1.66
N VAL A 19 -30.79 -13.60 2.90
CA VAL A 19 -30.31 -12.82 4.04
C VAL A 19 -28.93 -13.30 4.52
N PHE A 20 -28.65 -14.61 4.39
CA PHE A 20 -27.34 -15.18 4.68
C PHE A 20 -26.36 -15.12 3.50
N SER A 21 -26.84 -14.87 2.27
CA SER A 21 -25.98 -14.66 1.10
C SER A 21 -25.29 -13.29 1.06
N TRP A 22 -25.61 -12.42 2.03
CA TRP A 22 -25.09 -11.05 2.15
C TRP A 22 -24.09 -10.84 3.30
N SER A 23 -23.37 -11.89 3.71
CA SER A 23 -22.20 -11.75 4.59
C SER A 23 -20.93 -11.32 3.84
N GLY A 24 -21.06 -10.89 2.58
CA GLY A 24 -19.95 -10.50 1.71
C GLY A 24 -19.46 -9.07 1.89
N CYS A 25 -19.61 -8.46 3.06
CA CYS A 25 -18.93 -7.19 3.36
C CYS A 25 -17.43 -7.50 3.51
N LYS A 26 -16.74 -7.68 2.37
CA LYS A 26 -15.29 -7.79 2.33
C LYS A 26 -14.76 -6.56 3.04
N LYS A 27 -14.03 -6.77 4.15
CA LYS A 27 -13.34 -5.70 4.87
C LYS A 27 -12.61 -4.84 3.83
N GLN A 28 -13.03 -3.58 3.67
CA GLN A 28 -12.34 -2.67 2.78
C GLN A 28 -10.93 -2.46 3.34
N VAL A 29 -9.93 -2.60 2.47
CA VAL A 29 -8.52 -2.42 2.86
C VAL A 29 -8.36 -0.96 3.28
N LYS A 30 -7.85 -0.72 4.49
CA LYS A 30 -7.57 0.63 4.95
C LYS A 30 -6.35 1.18 4.19
N CYS A 31 -6.49 2.36 3.62
CA CYS A 31 -5.41 3.09 2.94
C CYS A 31 -4.81 4.17 3.86
N GLY A 32 -3.69 4.77 3.43
CA GLY A 32 -2.98 5.80 4.20
C GLY A 32 -1.90 5.21 5.11
N CYS A 33 -1.16 6.08 5.77
CA CYS A 33 -0.02 5.71 6.63
C CYS A 33 -0.38 4.92 7.88
N ASP A 34 -1.65 5.02 8.31
CA ASP A 34 -2.24 4.21 9.39
C ASP A 34 -3.13 3.08 8.83
N GLY A 35 -2.92 2.74 7.55
CA GLY A 35 -3.68 1.73 6.82
C GLY A 35 -3.33 0.30 7.21
N ASP A 36 -3.94 -0.66 6.52
CA ASP A 36 -3.54 -2.07 6.66
C ASP A 36 -2.19 -2.25 5.91
N VAL A 37 -1.17 -2.78 6.61
CA VAL A 37 0.15 -3.07 6.01
C VAL A 37 -0.02 -4.09 4.89
N LEU A 38 0.45 -3.75 3.69
CA LEU A 38 0.38 -4.61 2.51
C LEU A 38 1.52 -5.62 2.47
N ARG A 39 2.74 -5.10 2.62
CA ARG A 39 4.01 -5.82 2.67
C ARG A 39 5.09 -4.86 3.18
N SER A 40 6.23 -5.40 3.59
CA SER A 40 7.39 -4.61 3.99
C SER A 40 8.49 -4.73 2.94
N LEU A 41 9.13 -3.61 2.63
CA LEU A 41 10.41 -3.57 1.92
C LEU A 41 11.51 -3.85 2.94
N THR A 42 12.37 -4.82 2.66
CA THR A 42 13.42 -5.26 3.59
C THR A 42 14.78 -5.18 2.91
N ASN A 43 15.62 -4.29 3.40
CA ASN A 43 16.96 -4.04 2.86
C ASN A 43 16.99 -3.78 1.34
N GLU A 44 16.04 -2.99 0.82
CA GLU A 44 16.01 -2.65 -0.60
C GLU A 44 17.15 -1.71 -0.95
N LEU A 45 18.01 -2.12 -1.89
CA LEU A 45 19.12 -1.33 -2.38
C LEU A 45 18.61 -0.34 -3.43
N MET A 46 18.87 0.95 -3.22
CA MET A 46 18.50 2.00 -4.18
C MET A 46 19.54 3.11 -4.26
N ASP A 47 19.59 3.76 -5.42
CA ASP A 47 20.40 4.96 -5.59
C ASP A 47 19.80 6.08 -4.74
N ARG A 48 20.65 6.76 -3.96
CA ARG A 48 20.20 7.84 -3.06
C ARG A 48 19.47 8.96 -3.82
N SER A 49 19.91 9.24 -5.05
CA SER A 49 19.34 10.26 -5.94
C SER A 49 17.89 9.98 -6.37
N LYS A 50 17.38 8.75 -6.20
CA LYS A 50 15.98 8.41 -6.49
C LYS A 50 15.02 8.90 -5.41
N ILE A 51 15.50 9.16 -4.20
CA ILE A 51 14.67 9.73 -3.14
C ILE A 51 14.65 11.25 -3.30
N ILE A 52 13.47 11.78 -3.61
CA ILE A 52 13.24 13.20 -3.84
C ILE A 52 12.56 13.75 -2.59
N TYR A 53 13.22 14.69 -1.93
CA TYR A 53 12.66 15.47 -0.82
C TYR A 53 12.28 16.87 -1.30
N ASN A 54 11.24 17.45 -0.69
CA ASN A 54 11.02 18.88 -0.75
C ASN A 54 12.11 19.63 0.04
N SER A 55 12.30 20.92 -0.29
CA SER A 55 13.39 21.75 0.27
C SER A 55 13.36 21.88 1.79
N ASP A 56 12.20 21.73 2.42
CA ASP A 56 11.98 21.80 3.86
C ASP A 56 11.93 20.42 4.55
N GLY A 57 12.08 19.32 3.79
CA GLY A 57 11.99 17.96 4.32
C GLY A 57 10.58 17.51 4.70
N SER A 58 9.54 18.28 4.37
CA SER A 58 8.15 18.01 4.78
C SER A 58 7.51 16.84 4.04
N SER A 59 8.01 16.52 2.84
CA SER A 59 7.56 15.39 2.04
C SER A 59 8.72 14.75 1.29
N ALA A 60 8.60 13.45 1.05
CA ALA A 60 9.53 12.71 0.23
C ALA A 60 8.84 11.61 -0.57
N TYR A 61 9.41 11.26 -1.71
CA TYR A 61 8.97 10.11 -2.49
C TYR A 61 10.11 9.51 -3.30
N PHE A 62 9.91 8.29 -3.76
CA PHE A 62 10.74 7.68 -4.81
C PHE A 62 9.86 6.88 -5.78
N THR A 63 10.45 6.52 -6.92
CA THR A 63 9.83 5.62 -7.89
C THR A 63 10.70 4.40 -8.15
N ILE A 64 10.07 3.23 -8.29
CA ILE A 64 10.73 1.98 -8.67
C ILE A 64 10.15 1.52 -9.99
N SER A 65 11.02 1.21 -10.95
CA SER A 65 10.62 0.59 -12.21
C SER A 65 10.30 -0.89 -11.98
N ASN A 66 9.12 -1.32 -12.42
CA ASN A 66 8.69 -2.71 -12.43
C ASN A 66 8.69 -3.28 -13.86
N GLY A 67 9.73 -2.95 -14.64
CA GLY A 67 9.91 -3.39 -16.02
C GLY A 67 9.40 -2.37 -17.04
N PHE A 68 8.07 -2.27 -17.21
CA PHE A 68 7.45 -1.37 -18.19
C PHE A 68 6.86 -0.09 -17.58
N TYR A 69 6.65 -0.07 -16.27
CA TYR A 69 5.96 1.00 -15.55
C TYR A 69 6.67 1.35 -14.24
N TYR A 70 6.20 2.41 -13.60
CA TYR A 70 6.78 2.94 -12.37
C TYR A 70 5.75 2.91 -11.25
N ASP A 71 6.14 2.32 -10.13
CA ASP A 71 5.42 2.44 -8.88
C ASP A 71 5.97 3.65 -8.10
N THR A 72 5.08 4.43 -7.50
CA THR A 72 5.45 5.62 -6.69
C THR A 72 5.22 5.35 -5.21
N TYR A 73 6.16 5.79 -4.38
CA TYR A 73 6.17 5.55 -2.94
C TYR A 73 6.33 6.88 -2.20
N TYR A 74 5.29 7.33 -1.50
CA TYR A 74 5.30 8.55 -0.70
C TYR A 74 5.62 8.24 0.77
N PHE A 75 6.46 9.05 1.40
CA PHE A 75 6.90 8.80 2.78
C PHE A 75 5.79 9.20 3.75
N CYS A 76 5.53 8.34 4.72
CA CYS A 76 4.67 8.63 5.87
C CYS A 76 5.36 9.47 6.93
N ASN A 77 6.68 9.32 7.04
CA ASN A 77 7.51 9.95 8.07
C ASN A 77 8.71 10.73 7.49
N PRO A 78 8.50 11.60 6.48
CA PRO A 78 9.59 12.30 5.80
C PRO A 78 10.40 13.17 6.76
N GLY A 79 9.76 13.92 7.65
CA GLY A 79 10.47 14.77 8.63
C GLY A 79 11.35 13.99 9.61
N GLN A 80 10.98 12.74 9.94
CA GLN A 80 11.78 11.87 10.81
C GLN A 80 12.99 11.28 10.06
N MET A 81 12.85 11.03 8.76
CA MET A 81 13.89 10.42 7.93
C MET A 81 14.79 11.43 7.24
N TYR A 82 14.38 12.69 7.14
CA TYR A 82 15.15 13.74 6.48
C TYR A 82 16.54 13.96 7.08
N PRO A 83 16.73 14.02 8.42
CA PRO A 83 18.07 14.13 9.00
C PRO A 83 18.97 12.94 8.62
N LYS A 84 18.44 11.71 8.69
CA LYS A 84 19.18 10.50 8.29
C LYS A 84 19.55 10.53 6.81
N PHE A 85 18.64 10.99 5.96
CA PHE A 85 18.90 11.13 4.51
C PHE A 85 20.01 12.15 4.21
N LYS A 86 20.10 13.21 5.01
CA LYS A 86 21.17 14.22 4.94
C LYS A 86 22.51 13.70 5.47
N GLU A 87 22.51 12.88 6.51
CA GLU A 87 23.74 12.22 7.00
C GLU A 87 24.36 11.27 5.96
N LEU A 88 23.54 10.71 5.07
CA LEU A 88 23.97 9.86 3.96
C LEU A 88 24.42 10.67 2.72
N GLU A 89 24.62 11.98 2.85
CA GLU A 89 25.13 12.81 1.74
C GLU A 89 26.55 12.40 1.35
N GLY A 90 26.73 12.04 0.08
CA GLY A 90 27.97 11.47 -0.46
C GLY A 90 27.91 9.96 -0.72
N GLU A 91 26.88 9.27 -0.21
CA GLU A 91 26.61 7.88 -0.53
C GLU A 91 25.84 7.78 -1.85
N ASP A 92 26.36 7.01 -2.81
CA ASP A 92 25.68 6.77 -4.10
C ASP A 92 24.50 5.81 -3.92
N GLN A 93 24.69 4.79 -3.07
CA GLN A 93 23.70 3.74 -2.82
C GLN A 93 23.35 3.65 -1.33
N ILE A 94 22.08 3.43 -1.08
CA ILE A 94 21.51 3.33 0.26
C ILE A 94 20.62 2.09 0.34
N ILE A 95 20.49 1.57 1.55
CA ILE A 95 19.53 0.53 1.89
C ILE A 95 18.32 1.20 2.55
N LEU A 96 17.13 0.86 2.07
CA LEU A 96 15.85 1.32 2.60
C LEU A 96 15.00 0.14 3.06
N SER A 97 14.40 0.26 4.25
CA SER A 97 13.38 -0.67 4.75
C SER A 97 12.16 0.12 5.22
N GLY A 98 10.97 -0.48 5.07
CA GLY A 98 9.74 0.17 5.51
C GLY A 98 8.48 -0.60 5.18
N ASP A 99 7.40 -0.24 5.85
CA ASP A 99 6.09 -0.87 5.67
C ASP A 99 5.29 -0.12 4.61
N LEU A 100 4.70 -0.87 3.67
CA LEU A 100 3.91 -0.32 2.57
C LEU A 100 2.42 -0.33 2.89
N TYR A 101 1.77 0.76 2.50
CA TYR A 101 0.34 0.97 2.60
C TYR A 101 -0.19 1.46 1.25
N TRP A 102 -1.47 1.26 0.99
CA TRP A 102 -2.08 1.86 -0.19
C TRP A 102 -2.17 3.38 -0.05
N GLU A 103 -1.90 4.11 -1.13
CA GLU A 103 -2.24 5.53 -1.18
C GLU A 103 -3.76 5.68 -1.43
N CYS A 104 -4.41 6.53 -0.63
CA CYS A 104 -5.86 6.60 -0.59
C CYS A 104 -6.48 7.14 -1.88
N THR A 105 -5.86 8.14 -2.48
CA THR A 105 -6.31 8.74 -3.74
C THR A 105 -6.24 7.71 -4.86
N TYR A 106 -5.16 6.94 -4.92
CA TYR A 106 -4.99 5.82 -5.84
C TYR A 106 -6.05 4.74 -5.62
N MET A 107 -6.35 4.34 -4.38
CA MET A 107 -7.41 3.37 -4.09
C MET A 107 -8.80 3.87 -4.52
N MET A 108 -9.08 5.14 -4.27
CA MET A 108 -10.33 5.77 -4.69
C MET A 108 -10.45 5.81 -6.22
N ASN A 109 -9.36 6.16 -6.92
CA ASN A 109 -9.35 6.30 -8.37
C ASN A 109 -9.31 4.95 -9.11
N SER A 110 -8.59 3.96 -8.59
CA SER A 110 -8.50 2.61 -9.17
C SER A 110 -9.84 1.90 -9.22
N SER A 111 -10.75 2.24 -8.31
CA SER A 111 -12.13 1.75 -8.32
C SER A 111 -12.95 2.31 -9.50
N ASN A 112 -12.55 3.46 -10.06
CA ASN A 112 -13.26 4.16 -11.14
C ASN A 112 -12.58 4.03 -12.51
N TYR A 113 -11.24 3.87 -12.56
CA TYR A 113 -10.46 3.84 -13.81
C TYR A 113 -9.48 2.66 -13.82
N ASN A 114 -9.91 1.55 -14.42
CA ASN A 114 -9.19 0.28 -14.36
C ASN A 114 -7.87 0.27 -15.17
N TYR A 115 -7.80 1.00 -16.28
CA TYR A 115 -6.66 0.91 -17.19
C TYR A 115 -5.38 1.57 -16.64
N TYR A 116 -5.46 2.83 -16.19
CA TYR A 116 -4.25 3.56 -15.75
C TYR A 116 -3.77 3.11 -14.36
N SER A 117 -4.71 2.76 -13.48
CA SER A 117 -4.40 2.29 -12.13
C SER A 117 -3.74 0.91 -12.10
N TYR A 118 -3.95 0.05 -13.11
CA TYR A 118 -3.25 -1.22 -13.19
C TYR A 118 -1.73 -1.06 -13.38
N TYR A 119 -1.33 0.01 -14.07
CA TYR A 119 0.05 0.20 -14.51
C TYR A 119 0.89 1.08 -13.58
N TYR A 120 0.30 2.11 -12.96
CA TYR A 120 1.00 3.04 -12.09
C TYR A 120 0.49 2.94 -10.66
N LYS A 121 1.06 2.01 -9.90
CA LYS A 121 0.65 1.81 -8.51
C LYS A 121 1.26 2.87 -7.62
N VAL A 122 0.48 3.33 -6.65
CA VAL A 122 0.91 4.36 -5.70
C VAL A 122 0.73 3.84 -4.29
N TYR A 123 1.81 3.93 -3.53
CA TYR A 123 1.89 3.48 -2.14
C TYR A 123 2.32 4.62 -1.24
N ASN A 124 1.94 4.50 0.02
CA ASN A 124 2.62 5.17 1.11
C ASN A 124 3.61 4.19 1.75
N ILE A 125 4.74 4.69 2.23
CA ILE A 125 5.75 3.91 2.92
C ILE A 125 6.10 4.55 4.26
N ASN A 126 5.97 3.79 5.34
CA ASN A 126 6.54 4.16 6.63
C ASN A 126 7.96 3.62 6.71
N VAL A 127 8.94 4.50 6.47
CA VAL A 127 10.34 4.11 6.39
C VAL A 127 10.86 3.85 7.80
N THR A 128 11.32 2.63 8.04
CA THR A 128 11.85 2.20 9.34
C THR A 128 13.37 2.28 9.39
N GLU A 129 14.03 2.11 8.24
CA GLU A 129 15.48 2.12 8.14
C GLU A 129 15.95 2.82 6.87
N LEU A 130 16.99 3.63 7.01
CA LEU A 130 17.72 4.28 5.93
C LEU A 130 19.21 4.26 6.33
N LYS A 131 20.05 3.54 5.57
CA LYS A 131 21.48 3.38 5.88
C LYS A 131 22.34 3.34 4.62
N SER A 132 23.63 3.62 4.76
CA SER A 132 24.61 3.49 3.67
C SER A 132 24.73 2.04 3.22
N TYR A 133 24.91 1.84 1.91
CA TYR A 133 25.34 0.57 1.36
C TYR A 133 26.88 0.53 1.31
N LEU A 134 27.50 -0.12 2.29
CA LEU A 134 28.94 -0.36 2.30
C LEU A 134 29.26 -1.60 1.46
N TYR A 135 29.54 -1.43 0.17
CA TYR A 135 30.09 -2.52 -0.64
C TYR A 135 31.52 -2.83 -0.18
N GLY A 136 31.73 -3.97 0.49
CA GLY A 136 33.07 -4.46 0.84
C GLY A 136 33.62 -4.04 2.21
N LYS A 137 32.78 -3.69 3.18
CA LYS A 137 33.14 -3.67 4.61
C LYS A 137 32.30 -4.65 5.40
#